data_AF-A0A1Y1XDW4-F1
#
_entry.id   AF-A0A1Y1XDW4-F1
#
_cell.length_a   1.000
_cell.length_b   1.000
_cell.length_c   1.000
_cell.angle_alpha   90.00
_cell.angle_beta   90.00
_cell.angle_gamma   90.00
#
_symmetry.space_group_name_H-M   'P 1'
#
loop_
_entity.id
_entity.type
_entity.pdbx_description
1 polymer ?
#
loop_
_entity_poly.entity_id
_entity_poly.type
_entity_poly.pdbx_seq_one_letter_code
_entity_poly.pdbx_strand_id
1 'polypeptide(L)'
;MVFRKLNKWNNIKEKCEYVTDKPDIDYLFIDMNGLISDKLHDFERDNSIDSLNEKKIAENVFDKIDINLHILNPKKVLGIFFDGVSPFAKISLQRQRRFREYYIGFKKKIQEKKDNDSTWRNINVIFSGPEVPNEGEYKIFEYIRSNKILSSNDFSYEKRCICTADSDFYLLSLALHQRNILIYNEYSNNFSKKKNFFSIDKLRHVILSNFPNAIKEDHNKIIDDIICLSFLTENNYLPGVYDIEYDDIIKVYMKFYKTNEFINNNGKLNEKNLKKFLILLRDEICIVNKMIYYLDNEMKDSCFNSDKEISSKFSEEYDDSIKFGNINIYMFKRIIFQNILNLCKDPKLKYIVIDYKNSKANEFLKFLCFKFNLSYTEKKQITITDADNKNNTYDNDNYWNFKDYCNRYNYDINNLKNLDDRREYLLLRRCKELNIKYTIEYSVISKKENCENDGKNILEKIKLKIDEDDRNGVYEEMKDDYYNNNIPNCNRREFINHYIEGIKWLLNTYYDKVPSWTWSFKYRYWKNKCKSYGPLISDLCNFEENENFEFDQGEPLKPITQLLTILPPESFNLLPNSYKKV
;
A
#
# COMPACT_ATOMS: atom_id res chain seq x y z
N MET A 1 2.02 -0.53 -3.02
CA MET A 1 1.14 -0.23 -1.83
C MET A 1 -0.21 -0.95 -1.89
N VAL A 2 -0.81 -1.06 -3.08
CA VAL A 2 -2.12 -1.68 -3.31
C VAL A 2 -2.18 -3.15 -2.89
N PHE A 3 -1.14 -3.95 -3.18
CA PHE A 3 -1.06 -5.34 -2.72
C PHE A 3 -1.10 -5.48 -1.19
N ARG A 4 -0.57 -4.52 -0.43
CA ARG A 4 -0.64 -4.56 1.04
C ARG A 4 -2.08 -4.45 1.54
N LYS A 5 -2.94 -3.70 0.83
CA LYS A 5 -4.37 -3.57 1.14
C LYS A 5 -5.11 -4.85 0.74
N LEU A 6 -4.87 -5.37 -0.47
CA LEU A 6 -5.34 -6.68 -0.92
C LEU A 6 -5.00 -7.80 0.07
N ASN A 7 -3.77 -7.80 0.61
CA ASN A 7 -3.31 -8.83 1.52
C ASN A 7 -4.11 -8.89 2.83
N LYS A 8 -4.50 -7.73 3.37
CA LYS A 8 -5.30 -7.63 4.62
C LYS A 8 -6.67 -8.27 4.48
N TRP A 9 -7.26 -8.21 3.29
CA TRP A 9 -8.63 -8.64 3.05
C TRP A 9 -8.82 -10.17 3.14
N ASN A 10 -7.76 -10.99 2.97
CA ASN A 10 -7.93 -12.44 2.86
C ASN A 10 -6.75 -13.32 3.31
N ASN A 11 -5.78 -12.77 4.04
CA ASN A 11 -4.48 -13.42 4.33
C ASN A 11 -3.84 -13.98 3.05
N ILE A 12 -3.90 -13.19 1.98
CA ILE A 12 -3.52 -13.61 0.62
C ILE A 12 -2.09 -14.15 0.62
N LYS A 13 -1.18 -13.47 1.32
CA LYS A 13 0.23 -13.84 1.43
C LYS A 13 0.39 -15.28 1.92
N GLU A 14 -0.25 -15.63 3.03
CA GLU A 14 -0.18 -16.99 3.60
C GLU A 14 -0.75 -18.05 2.65
N LYS A 15 -1.83 -17.72 1.94
CA LYS A 15 -2.49 -18.66 1.00
C LYS A 15 -1.72 -18.85 -0.30
N CYS A 16 -0.99 -17.83 -0.75
CA CYS A 16 -0.35 -17.81 -2.06
C CYS A 16 1.15 -18.10 -2.02
N GLU A 17 1.78 -17.92 -0.86
CA GLU A 17 3.17 -18.30 -0.64
C GLU A 17 3.33 -19.81 -0.53
N TYR A 18 4.44 -20.32 -1.04
CA TYR A 18 4.86 -21.69 -0.83
C TYR A 18 6.38 -21.79 -0.90
N VAL A 19 6.90 -22.85 -0.28
CA VAL A 19 8.31 -23.16 -0.24
C VAL A 19 8.63 -24.29 -1.20
N THR A 20 9.69 -24.15 -1.99
CA THR A 20 10.27 -25.27 -2.74
C THR A 20 11.79 -25.14 -2.85
N ASP A 21 12.51 -26.24 -2.70
CA ASP A 21 13.96 -26.26 -2.85
C ASP A 21 14.41 -26.38 -4.31
N LYS A 22 13.55 -26.93 -5.18
CA LYS A 22 13.77 -27.13 -6.62
C LYS A 22 12.62 -26.51 -7.42
N PRO A 23 12.60 -25.18 -7.59
CA PRO A 23 11.62 -24.55 -8.45
C PRO A 23 11.91 -24.95 -9.90
N ASP A 24 10.92 -25.48 -10.59
CA ASP A 24 10.99 -25.79 -12.01
C ASP A 24 10.68 -24.50 -12.78
N ILE A 25 11.70 -23.79 -13.28
CA ILE A 25 11.54 -22.45 -13.89
C ILE A 25 12.08 -22.48 -15.31
N ASP A 26 11.34 -21.90 -16.26
CA ASP A 26 11.78 -21.75 -17.65
C ASP A 26 12.35 -20.35 -17.89
N TYR A 27 11.69 -19.32 -17.35
CA TYR A 27 12.05 -17.90 -17.53
C TYR A 27 12.26 -17.25 -16.18
N LEU A 28 13.41 -16.60 -15.99
CA LEU A 28 13.70 -15.76 -14.83
C LEU A 28 13.82 -14.31 -15.28
N PHE A 29 12.99 -13.43 -14.74
CA PHE A 29 13.05 -11.98 -14.98
C PHE A 29 13.47 -11.27 -13.69
N ILE A 30 14.47 -10.39 -13.77
CA ILE A 30 15.02 -9.65 -12.62
C ILE A 30 14.77 -8.17 -12.83
N ASP A 31 14.05 -7.57 -11.88
CA ASP A 31 13.95 -6.14 -11.70
C ASP A 31 15.20 -5.63 -10.96
N MET A 32 16.07 -4.94 -11.70
CA MET A 32 17.35 -4.46 -11.15
C MET A 32 17.19 -3.34 -10.15
N ASN A 33 16.13 -2.55 -10.27
CA ASN A 33 15.94 -1.37 -9.43
C ASN A 33 15.70 -1.74 -7.97
N GLY A 34 14.86 -2.77 -7.73
CA GLY A 34 14.70 -3.36 -6.41
C GLY A 34 16.06 -3.79 -5.86
N LEU A 35 16.75 -4.67 -6.59
CA LEU A 35 18.01 -5.29 -6.16
C LEU A 35 19.13 -4.27 -5.87
N ILE A 36 19.20 -3.17 -6.61
CA ILE A 36 20.18 -2.09 -6.35
C ILE A 36 19.80 -1.31 -5.08
N SER A 37 18.54 -0.88 -4.95
CA SER A 37 18.06 -0.15 -3.78
C SER A 37 18.28 -0.95 -2.49
N ASP A 38 18.07 -2.25 -2.59
CA ASP A 38 18.24 -3.22 -1.51
C ASP A 38 19.67 -3.21 -0.96
N LYS A 39 20.66 -3.30 -1.85
CA LYS A 39 22.06 -3.31 -1.47
C LYS A 39 22.52 -1.98 -0.91
N LEU A 40 22.04 -0.86 -1.48
CA LEU A 40 22.35 0.46 -0.95
C LEU A 40 21.87 0.62 0.51
N HIS A 41 20.67 0.15 0.82
CA HIS A 41 20.16 0.19 2.20
C HIS A 41 20.90 -0.73 3.18
N ASP A 42 21.40 -1.89 2.72
CA ASP A 42 22.27 -2.75 3.54
C ASP A 42 23.57 -2.00 3.91
N PHE A 43 24.21 -1.34 2.94
CA PHE A 43 25.43 -0.56 3.18
C PHE A 43 25.20 0.66 4.07
N GLU A 44 24.04 1.32 3.93
CA GLU A 44 23.64 2.44 4.79
C GLU A 44 23.55 2.04 6.26
N ARG A 45 23.00 0.86 6.56
CA ARG A 45 22.85 0.36 7.93
C ARG A 45 24.18 0.01 8.59
N ASP A 46 25.16 -0.44 7.81
CA ASP A 46 26.45 -0.86 8.31
C ASP A 46 27.44 0.32 8.54
N ASN A 47 26.99 1.58 8.39
CA ASN A 47 27.81 2.80 8.49
C ASN A 47 29.13 2.73 7.70
N SER A 48 29.14 1.96 6.60
CA SER A 48 30.33 1.69 5.79
C SER A 48 30.42 2.60 4.56
N ILE A 49 29.62 3.67 4.52
CA ILE A 49 29.40 4.52 3.35
C ILE A 49 30.62 5.39 2.99
N ASP A 50 31.53 5.65 3.93
CA ASP A 50 32.54 6.71 3.80
C ASP A 50 33.59 6.51 2.66
N SER A 51 33.60 5.37 1.95
CA SER A 51 34.41 5.24 0.72
C SER A 51 33.97 4.11 -0.22
N LEU A 52 32.66 3.87 -0.37
CA LEU A 52 32.23 2.78 -1.26
C LEU A 52 32.44 3.15 -2.74
N ASN A 53 33.48 2.57 -3.35
CA ASN A 53 33.69 2.61 -4.80
C ASN A 53 32.46 1.97 -5.47
N GLU A 54 31.77 2.70 -6.35
CA GLU A 54 30.59 2.22 -7.10
C GLU A 54 30.80 0.82 -7.71
N LYS A 55 32.04 0.52 -8.10
CA LYS A 55 32.48 -0.79 -8.55
C LYS A 55 32.13 -1.93 -7.58
N LYS A 56 32.26 -1.72 -6.27
CA LYS A 56 31.98 -2.72 -5.24
C LYS A 56 30.47 -3.00 -5.11
N ILE A 57 29.61 -1.98 -5.21
CA ILE A 57 28.15 -2.21 -5.25
C ILE A 57 27.82 -2.98 -6.52
N ALA A 58 28.44 -2.62 -7.65
CA ALA A 58 28.20 -3.29 -8.93
C ALA A 58 28.56 -4.78 -8.86
N GLU A 59 29.71 -5.10 -8.27
CA GLU A 59 30.15 -6.47 -8.04
C GLU A 59 29.17 -7.23 -7.14
N ASN A 60 28.74 -6.66 -6.01
CA ASN A 60 27.79 -7.30 -5.11
C ASN A 60 26.40 -7.52 -5.74
N VAL A 61 25.89 -6.54 -6.48
CA VAL A 61 24.63 -6.64 -7.24
C VAL A 61 24.75 -7.74 -8.29
N PHE A 62 25.89 -7.85 -8.99
CA PHE A 62 26.12 -8.93 -9.95
C PHE A 62 26.20 -10.29 -9.28
N ASP A 63 26.96 -10.41 -8.19
CA ASP A 63 27.11 -11.67 -7.47
C ASP A 63 25.76 -12.17 -6.97
N LYS A 64 24.86 -11.24 -6.67
CA LYS A 64 23.48 -11.56 -6.34
C LYS A 64 22.68 -12.12 -7.51
N ILE A 65 22.82 -11.56 -8.71
CA ILE A 65 22.25 -12.14 -9.95
C ILE A 65 22.80 -13.54 -10.18
N ASP A 66 24.12 -13.71 -10.03
CA ASP A 66 24.81 -14.99 -10.19
C ASP A 66 24.27 -16.05 -9.22
N ILE A 67 24.14 -15.69 -7.95
CA ILE A 67 23.50 -16.52 -6.92
C ILE A 67 22.07 -16.89 -7.34
N ASN A 68 21.27 -15.91 -7.78
CA ASN A 68 19.87 -16.15 -8.15
C ASN A 68 19.74 -17.05 -9.38
N LEU A 69 20.58 -16.87 -10.38
CA LEU A 69 20.64 -17.73 -11.56
C LEU A 69 20.91 -19.18 -11.14
N HIS A 70 21.89 -19.41 -10.25
CA HIS A 70 22.22 -20.76 -9.79
C HIS A 70 21.17 -21.36 -8.85
N ILE A 71 20.56 -20.54 -7.99
CA ILE A 71 19.54 -20.97 -7.04
C ILE A 71 18.23 -21.34 -7.75
N LEU A 72 17.83 -20.55 -8.74
CA LEU A 72 16.56 -20.69 -9.45
C LEU A 72 16.69 -21.54 -10.72
N ASN A 73 17.90 -21.62 -11.29
CA ASN A 73 18.28 -22.45 -12.43
C ASN A 73 17.24 -22.46 -13.57
N PRO A 74 16.90 -21.29 -14.15
CA PRO A 74 15.97 -21.21 -15.26
C PRO A 74 16.48 -22.01 -16.46
N LYS A 75 15.57 -22.63 -17.22
CA LYS A 75 15.94 -23.50 -18.34
C LYS A 75 16.15 -22.77 -19.67
N LYS A 76 15.49 -21.61 -19.88
CA LYS A 76 15.40 -20.97 -21.20
C LYS A 76 15.96 -19.56 -21.21
N VAL A 77 15.45 -18.68 -20.34
CA VAL A 77 15.79 -17.26 -20.39
C VAL A 77 16.11 -16.70 -19.00
N LEU A 78 17.17 -15.90 -18.95
CA LEU A 78 17.43 -14.91 -17.89
C LEU A 78 17.23 -13.51 -18.48
N GLY A 79 16.20 -12.80 -18.04
CA GLY A 79 15.96 -11.40 -18.41
C GLY A 79 16.36 -10.44 -17.30
N ILE A 80 17.21 -9.46 -17.61
CA ILE A 80 17.73 -8.45 -16.69
C ILE A 80 17.26 -7.07 -17.16
N PHE A 81 16.50 -6.36 -16.33
CA PHE A 81 15.83 -5.12 -16.71
C PHE A 81 16.17 -3.97 -15.76
N PHE A 82 16.74 -2.90 -16.31
CA PHE A 82 17.03 -1.65 -15.62
C PHE A 82 15.99 -0.60 -15.98
N ASP A 83 15.75 0.35 -15.08
CA ASP A 83 14.99 1.56 -15.41
C ASP A 83 15.72 2.42 -16.44
N GLY A 84 14.97 2.91 -17.41
CA GLY A 84 15.40 4.00 -18.29
C GLY A 84 14.70 5.31 -17.96
N VAL A 85 14.46 6.09 -19.00
CA VAL A 85 13.66 7.33 -18.95
C VAL A 85 12.22 6.98 -18.63
N SER A 86 11.63 7.60 -17.63
CA SER A 86 10.26 7.30 -17.18
C SER A 86 9.25 8.27 -17.79
N PRO A 87 7.97 7.89 -17.90
CA PRO A 87 6.92 8.84 -18.23
C PRO A 87 6.86 10.01 -17.22
N PHE A 88 6.42 11.18 -17.68
CA PHE A 88 6.24 12.39 -16.85
C PHE A 88 5.39 12.13 -15.61
N ALA A 89 4.40 11.24 -15.72
CA ALA A 89 3.55 10.80 -14.63
C ALA A 89 4.33 10.32 -13.39
N LYS A 90 5.58 9.84 -13.54
CA LYS A 90 6.44 9.37 -12.44
C LYS A 90 7.70 10.20 -12.21
N ILE A 91 8.02 11.18 -13.07
CA ILE A 91 9.24 11.99 -12.97
C ILE A 91 9.37 12.64 -11.58
N SER A 92 8.28 13.16 -11.02
CA SER A 92 8.28 13.78 -9.68
C SER A 92 8.66 12.84 -8.55
N LEU A 93 8.51 11.52 -8.76
CA LEU A 93 8.85 10.46 -7.80
C LEU A 93 10.24 9.87 -8.02
N GLN A 94 10.85 10.07 -9.20
CA GLN A 94 12.16 9.50 -9.54
C GLN A 94 13.36 10.34 -9.07
N ARG A 95 13.23 11.17 -8.02
CA ARG A 95 14.29 12.09 -7.53
C ARG A 95 15.55 11.41 -6.98
N GLN A 96 15.58 10.09 -6.93
CA GLN A 96 16.76 9.32 -6.56
C GLN A 96 16.90 8.18 -7.55
N ARG A 97 18.16 7.76 -7.76
CA ARG A 97 18.59 6.54 -8.46
C ARG A 97 18.78 6.73 -9.96
N ARG A 98 20.04 6.86 -10.41
CA ARG A 98 20.53 6.33 -11.72
C ARG A 98 22.05 6.14 -11.67
N PHE A 99 22.53 5.01 -12.19
CA PHE A 99 23.94 4.66 -12.21
C PHE A 99 24.36 4.07 -13.57
N ARG A 100 24.94 4.89 -14.45
CA ARG A 100 25.30 4.50 -15.83
C ARG A 100 26.53 3.60 -15.91
N GLU A 101 27.48 3.70 -14.97
CA GLU A 101 28.74 2.94 -15.01
C GLU A 101 28.56 1.44 -14.78
N TYR A 102 27.53 1.06 -14.01
CA TYR A 102 27.19 -0.33 -13.69
C TYR A 102 26.83 -1.10 -14.96
N TYR A 103 26.00 -0.51 -15.81
CA TYR A 103 25.52 -1.13 -17.04
C TYR A 103 26.65 -1.71 -17.91
N ILE A 104 27.74 -0.95 -18.10
CA ILE A 104 28.87 -1.37 -18.94
C ILE A 104 29.63 -2.51 -18.26
N GLY A 105 29.87 -2.40 -16.95
CA GLY A 105 30.54 -3.45 -16.17
C GLY A 105 29.78 -4.78 -16.16
N PHE A 106 28.44 -4.73 -16.06
CA PHE A 106 27.60 -5.92 -16.08
C PHE A 106 27.69 -6.66 -17.42
N LYS A 107 27.60 -5.95 -18.54
CA LYS A 107 27.71 -6.58 -19.88
C LYS A 107 29.03 -7.34 -20.04
N LYS A 108 30.14 -6.74 -19.60
CA LYS A 108 31.46 -7.39 -19.64
C LYS A 108 31.50 -8.64 -18.75
N LYS A 109 31.02 -8.54 -17.51
CA LYS A 109 31.03 -9.66 -16.54
C LYS A 109 30.10 -10.82 -16.97
N ILE A 110 28.98 -10.53 -17.64
CA ILE A 110 28.11 -11.55 -18.25
C ILE A 110 28.89 -12.34 -19.32
N GLN A 111 29.65 -11.66 -20.18
CA GLN A 111 30.43 -12.32 -21.22
C GLN A 111 31.52 -13.21 -20.59
N GLU A 112 32.26 -12.69 -19.62
CA GLU A 112 33.27 -13.46 -18.87
C GLU A 112 32.65 -14.70 -18.20
N LYS A 113 31.43 -14.58 -17.66
CA LYS A 113 30.71 -15.72 -17.06
C LYS A 113 30.26 -16.73 -18.11
N LYS A 114 29.78 -16.32 -19.29
CA LYS A 114 29.44 -17.25 -20.37
C LYS A 114 30.62 -18.09 -20.84
N ASP A 115 31.81 -17.52 -20.78
CA ASP A 115 33.03 -18.22 -21.18
C ASP A 115 33.44 -19.27 -20.12
N ASN A 116 33.23 -18.98 -18.83
CA ASN A 116 33.77 -19.78 -17.71
C ASN A 116 32.75 -20.64 -16.94
N ASP A 117 31.45 -20.36 -17.05
CA ASP A 117 30.39 -20.98 -16.24
C ASP A 117 29.34 -21.65 -17.13
N SER A 118 29.09 -22.95 -16.91
CA SER A 118 28.16 -23.74 -17.72
C SER A 118 26.71 -23.26 -17.62
N THR A 119 26.29 -22.76 -16.45
CA THR A 119 24.93 -22.25 -16.24
C THR A 119 24.70 -21.00 -17.08
N TRP A 120 25.65 -20.06 -17.04
CA TRP A 120 25.62 -18.84 -17.86
C TRP A 120 25.74 -19.12 -19.35
N ARG A 121 26.52 -20.12 -19.74
CA ARG A 121 26.69 -20.51 -21.15
C ARG A 121 25.41 -21.04 -21.77
N ASN A 122 24.64 -21.82 -21.00
CA ASN A 122 23.47 -22.54 -21.49
C ASN A 122 22.17 -21.72 -21.43
N ILE A 123 22.16 -20.58 -20.75
CA ILE A 123 20.98 -19.72 -20.61
C ILE A 123 20.96 -18.61 -21.65
N ASN A 124 19.79 -18.35 -22.26
CA ASN A 124 19.63 -17.18 -23.11
C ASN A 124 19.48 -15.93 -22.24
N VAL A 125 20.42 -14.98 -22.34
CA VAL A 125 20.41 -13.75 -21.54
C VAL A 125 19.81 -12.62 -22.35
N ILE A 126 18.73 -12.04 -21.83
CA ILE A 126 18.10 -10.83 -22.35
C ILE A 126 18.42 -9.69 -21.42
N PHE A 127 18.85 -8.57 -21.99
CA PHE A 127 19.34 -7.43 -21.24
C PHE A 127 18.68 -6.16 -21.74
N SER A 128 17.91 -5.48 -20.87
CA SER A 128 17.28 -4.19 -21.17
C SER A 128 17.86 -3.12 -20.24
N GLY A 129 18.69 -2.25 -20.81
CA GLY A 129 19.41 -1.23 -20.05
C GLY A 129 18.66 0.09 -19.90
N PRO A 130 19.32 1.09 -19.28
CA PRO A 130 18.78 2.44 -19.09
C PRO A 130 18.63 3.23 -20.40
N GLU A 131 19.26 2.78 -21.50
CA GLU A 131 19.09 3.33 -22.84
C GLU A 131 17.70 3.08 -23.43
N VAL A 132 17.03 2.01 -22.98
CA VAL A 132 15.65 1.73 -23.38
C VAL A 132 14.73 2.56 -22.47
N PRO A 133 13.81 3.38 -23.01
CA PRO A 133 12.85 4.10 -22.17
C PRO A 133 11.94 3.14 -21.39
N ASN A 134 11.23 3.69 -20.41
CA ASN A 134 10.34 3.02 -19.48
C ASN A 134 11.03 2.44 -18.24
N GLU A 135 10.22 2.05 -17.27
CA GLU A 135 10.66 1.43 -16.02
C GLU A 135 10.84 -0.07 -16.18
N GLY A 136 11.71 -0.67 -15.36
CA GLY A 136 12.04 -2.08 -15.39
C GLY A 136 10.82 -2.97 -15.28
N GLU A 137 9.88 -2.60 -14.40
CA GLU A 137 8.58 -3.28 -14.26
C GLU A 137 7.82 -3.35 -15.59
N TYR A 138 7.56 -2.21 -16.24
CA TYR A 138 6.81 -2.18 -17.49
C TYR A 138 7.58 -2.82 -18.64
N LYS A 139 8.91 -2.67 -18.70
CA LYS A 139 9.73 -3.35 -19.72
C LYS A 139 9.62 -4.87 -19.63
N ILE A 140 9.58 -5.43 -18.41
CA ILE A 140 9.39 -6.88 -18.22
C ILE A 140 8.05 -7.31 -18.79
N PHE A 141 6.96 -6.62 -18.42
CA PHE A 141 5.61 -6.99 -18.87
C PHE A 141 5.40 -6.74 -20.37
N GLU A 142 5.96 -5.66 -20.92
CA GLU A 142 5.96 -5.38 -22.36
C GLU A 142 6.72 -6.46 -23.13
N TYR A 143 7.86 -6.92 -22.62
CA TYR A 143 8.60 -8.04 -23.20
C TYR A 143 7.78 -9.34 -23.18
N ILE A 144 7.10 -9.65 -22.08
CA ILE A 144 6.24 -10.84 -21.96
C ILE A 144 5.08 -10.78 -22.97
N ARG A 145 4.41 -9.63 -23.12
CA ARG A 145 3.29 -9.45 -24.07
C ARG A 145 3.72 -9.52 -25.53
N SER A 146 4.83 -8.86 -25.87
CA SER A 146 5.32 -8.76 -27.26
C SER A 146 5.99 -10.02 -27.78
N ASN A 147 6.52 -10.87 -26.88
CA ASN A 147 7.14 -12.13 -27.27
C ASN A 147 6.06 -13.18 -27.64
N LYS A 148 6.00 -13.57 -28.92
CA LYS A 148 5.03 -14.52 -29.47
C LYS A 148 4.98 -15.88 -28.75
N ILE A 149 6.11 -16.37 -28.23
CA ILE A 149 6.16 -17.64 -27.48
C ILE A 149 5.53 -17.41 -26.11
N LEU A 150 5.96 -16.36 -25.42
CA LEU A 150 5.48 -16.06 -24.08
C LEU A 150 4.01 -15.63 -24.05
N SER A 151 3.49 -15.02 -25.12
CA SER A 151 2.10 -14.62 -25.25
C SER A 151 1.17 -15.71 -25.79
N SER A 152 1.71 -16.81 -26.32
CA SER A 152 0.89 -17.93 -26.81
C SER A 152 0.39 -18.82 -25.66
N ASN A 153 -0.87 -19.26 -25.79
CA ASN A 153 -1.48 -20.24 -24.90
C ASN A 153 -0.83 -21.62 -24.98
N ASP A 154 -0.14 -21.93 -26.09
CA ASP A 154 0.55 -23.21 -26.30
C ASP A 154 1.68 -23.41 -25.28
N PHE A 155 2.26 -22.31 -24.78
CA PHE A 155 3.34 -22.30 -23.78
C PHE A 155 2.87 -21.86 -22.40
N SER A 156 1.57 -22.01 -22.12
CA SER A 156 0.99 -21.66 -20.82
C SER A 156 1.49 -22.56 -19.68
N TYR A 157 2.06 -23.73 -19.98
CA TYR A 157 2.66 -24.64 -19.00
C TYR A 157 4.04 -24.18 -18.50
N GLU A 158 4.71 -23.30 -19.23
CA GLU A 158 6.06 -22.82 -18.89
C GLU A 158 6.00 -21.88 -17.69
N LYS A 159 6.94 -22.04 -16.77
CA LYS A 159 6.97 -21.27 -15.51
C LYS A 159 7.83 -20.03 -15.65
N ARG A 160 7.21 -18.89 -15.36
CA ARG A 160 7.83 -17.56 -15.38
C ARG A 160 8.04 -17.12 -13.93
N CYS A 161 9.28 -16.86 -13.56
CA CYS A 161 9.63 -16.35 -12.24
C CYS A 161 10.10 -14.91 -12.35
N ILE A 162 9.51 -14.02 -11.57
CA ILE A 162 9.90 -12.61 -11.50
C ILE A 162 10.52 -12.34 -10.13
N CYS A 163 11.77 -11.92 -10.11
CA CYS A 163 12.50 -11.53 -8.91
C CYS A 163 12.32 -10.03 -8.68
N THR A 164 11.58 -9.67 -7.63
CA THR A 164 11.28 -8.28 -7.30
C THR A 164 10.83 -8.14 -5.84
N ALA A 165 11.07 -6.96 -5.27
CA ALA A 165 10.51 -6.53 -3.99
C ALA A 165 9.26 -5.65 -4.17
N ASP A 166 8.97 -5.19 -5.40
CA ASP A 166 7.87 -4.27 -5.66
C ASP A 166 6.52 -5.01 -5.69
N SER A 167 5.54 -4.37 -5.04
CA SER A 167 4.15 -4.84 -4.99
C SER A 167 3.36 -4.63 -6.27
N ASP A 168 3.82 -3.78 -7.19
CA ASP A 168 3.05 -3.48 -8.39
C ASP A 168 3.06 -4.68 -9.37
N PHE A 169 4.10 -5.53 -9.28
CA PHE A 169 4.20 -6.78 -10.05
C PHE A 169 3.05 -7.77 -9.79
N TYR A 170 2.41 -7.76 -8.62
CA TYR A 170 1.26 -8.64 -8.36
C TYR A 170 0.08 -8.28 -9.27
N LEU A 171 -0.23 -6.98 -9.42
CA LEU A 171 -1.32 -6.50 -10.26
C LEU A 171 -0.97 -6.59 -11.75
N LEU A 172 0.26 -6.24 -12.12
CA LEU A 172 0.74 -6.38 -13.49
C LEU A 172 0.73 -7.84 -13.96
N SER A 173 1.08 -8.78 -13.09
CA SER A 173 1.01 -10.22 -13.40
C SER A 173 -0.41 -10.72 -13.55
N LEU A 174 -1.37 -10.20 -12.76
CA LEU A 174 -2.78 -10.53 -12.93
C LEU A 174 -3.34 -9.99 -14.25
N ALA A 175 -2.95 -8.76 -14.64
CA ALA A 175 -3.37 -8.12 -15.89
C ALA A 175 -2.92 -8.89 -17.15
N LEU A 176 -1.85 -9.70 -17.06
CA LEU A 176 -1.43 -10.56 -18.17
C LEU A 176 -2.44 -11.68 -18.50
N HIS A 177 -3.29 -12.06 -17.55
CA HIS A 177 -4.16 -13.26 -17.64
C HIS A 177 -3.43 -14.57 -17.99
N GLN A 178 -2.13 -14.63 -17.71
CA GLN A 178 -1.31 -15.82 -17.94
C GLN A 178 -1.21 -16.70 -16.69
N ARG A 179 -1.02 -18.00 -16.92
CA ARG A 179 -0.80 -19.01 -15.89
C ARG A 179 0.70 -19.18 -15.61
N ASN A 180 1.02 -19.84 -14.49
CA ASN A 180 2.38 -20.23 -14.12
C ASN A 180 3.35 -19.06 -13.93
N ILE A 181 2.86 -17.94 -13.39
CA ILE A 181 3.69 -16.82 -12.94
C ILE A 181 3.96 -16.94 -11.45
N LEU A 182 5.24 -16.86 -11.09
CA LEU A 182 5.76 -16.87 -9.74
C LEU A 182 6.46 -15.54 -9.46
N ILE A 183 6.21 -14.95 -8.29
CA ILE A 183 7.00 -13.84 -7.77
C ILE A 183 7.92 -14.37 -6.68
N TYR A 184 9.21 -14.07 -6.81
CA TYR A 184 10.24 -14.43 -5.85
C TYR A 184 10.72 -13.16 -5.14
N ASN A 185 10.42 -13.07 -3.83
CA ASN A 185 10.83 -11.95 -2.98
C ASN A 185 11.78 -12.46 -1.89
N GLU A 186 13.04 -12.09 -2.02
CA GLU A 186 14.13 -12.59 -1.20
C GLU A 186 14.11 -12.15 0.25
N TYR A 187 13.54 -10.98 0.54
CA TYR A 187 13.53 -10.40 1.89
C TYR A 187 12.69 -11.18 2.89
N SER A 188 11.74 -11.95 2.39
CA SER A 188 10.93 -12.84 3.23
C SER A 188 11.73 -14.03 3.78
N ASN A 189 12.94 -14.30 3.25
CA ASN A 189 13.73 -15.48 3.61
C ASN A 189 14.69 -15.27 4.79
N ASN A 190 14.64 -14.12 5.49
CA ASN A 190 15.64 -13.74 6.49
C ASN A 190 15.74 -14.59 7.78
N PHE A 191 15.01 -15.70 7.91
CA PHE A 191 15.17 -16.61 9.07
C PHE A 191 15.08 -18.10 8.74
N SER A 192 14.92 -18.49 7.47
CA SER A 192 14.86 -19.91 7.10
C SER A 192 15.54 -20.15 5.75
N LYS A 193 16.29 -21.25 5.62
CA LYS A 193 16.92 -21.71 4.36
C LYS A 193 15.92 -22.03 3.22
N LYS A 194 14.63 -21.73 3.40
CA LYS A 194 13.51 -22.10 2.55
C LYS A 194 13.18 -20.97 1.58
N LYS A 195 13.13 -21.27 0.28
CA LYS A 195 12.84 -20.30 -0.79
C LYS A 195 11.34 -20.02 -0.85
N ASN A 196 10.90 -18.82 -0.48
CA ASN A 196 9.49 -18.42 -0.60
C ASN A 196 9.16 -17.91 -2.00
N PHE A 197 8.20 -18.57 -2.65
CA PHE A 197 7.59 -18.14 -3.91
C PHE A 197 6.14 -17.75 -3.69
N PHE A 198 5.68 -16.72 -4.36
CA PHE A 198 4.29 -16.32 -4.40
C PHE A 198 3.68 -16.71 -5.76
N SER A 199 2.62 -17.52 -5.74
CA SER A 199 1.94 -17.95 -6.97
C SER A 199 0.83 -16.98 -7.36
N ILE A 200 0.93 -16.42 -8.57
CA ILE A 200 -0.12 -15.58 -9.16
C ILE A 200 -1.37 -16.39 -9.46
N ASP A 201 -1.24 -17.67 -9.81
CA ASP A 201 -2.39 -18.56 -9.96
C ASP A 201 -3.18 -18.71 -8.67
N LYS A 202 -2.48 -18.93 -7.55
CA LYS A 202 -3.13 -19.00 -6.23
C LYS A 202 -3.80 -17.67 -5.89
N LEU A 203 -3.14 -16.53 -6.15
CA LEU A 203 -3.74 -15.21 -5.96
C LEU A 203 -5.03 -15.06 -6.77
N ARG A 204 -5.00 -15.48 -8.03
CA ARG A 204 -6.14 -15.51 -8.92
C ARG A 204 -7.30 -16.32 -8.34
N HIS A 205 -7.00 -17.52 -7.85
CA HIS A 205 -8.00 -18.39 -7.19
C HIS A 205 -8.55 -17.78 -5.90
N VAL A 206 -7.70 -17.17 -5.07
CA VAL A 206 -8.13 -16.51 -3.83
C VAL A 206 -9.06 -15.35 -4.14
N ILE A 207 -8.73 -14.48 -5.11
CA ILE A 207 -9.62 -13.38 -5.52
C ILE A 207 -10.96 -13.94 -5.99
N LEU A 208 -10.94 -14.88 -6.94
CA LEU A 208 -12.17 -15.44 -7.54
C LEU A 208 -13.02 -16.25 -6.55
N SER A 209 -12.44 -16.82 -5.49
CA SER A 209 -13.19 -17.52 -4.44
C SER A 209 -14.21 -16.63 -3.70
N ASN A 210 -14.03 -15.31 -3.78
CA ASN A 210 -14.97 -14.33 -3.23
C ASN A 210 -16.17 -14.05 -4.15
N PHE A 211 -16.17 -14.62 -5.36
CA PHE A 211 -17.21 -14.45 -6.38
C PHE A 211 -17.73 -15.83 -6.84
N PRO A 212 -18.32 -16.63 -5.93
CA PRO A 212 -18.66 -18.03 -6.21
C PRO A 212 -19.70 -18.24 -7.30
N ASN A 213 -20.51 -17.21 -7.60
CA ASN A 213 -21.53 -17.25 -8.65
C ASN A 213 -21.01 -16.77 -10.02
N ALA A 214 -19.73 -16.38 -10.12
CA ALA A 214 -19.15 -15.94 -11.38
C ALA A 214 -18.97 -17.14 -12.33
N ILE A 215 -19.39 -16.95 -13.58
CA ILE A 215 -19.10 -17.92 -14.65
C ILE A 215 -17.64 -17.77 -15.10
N LYS A 216 -17.08 -18.84 -15.68
CA LYS A 216 -15.66 -18.92 -16.01
C LYS A 216 -15.22 -17.86 -17.02
N GLU A 217 -16.10 -17.50 -17.95
CA GLU A 217 -15.90 -16.49 -18.99
C GLU A 217 -15.68 -15.09 -18.41
N ASP A 218 -16.23 -14.83 -17.23
CA ASP A 218 -16.14 -13.52 -16.56
C ASP A 218 -14.98 -13.43 -15.57
N HIS A 219 -14.28 -14.54 -15.29
CA HIS A 219 -13.16 -14.54 -14.35
C HIS A 219 -12.04 -13.56 -14.72
N ASN A 220 -11.74 -13.35 -16.01
CA ASN A 220 -10.76 -12.35 -16.42
C ASN A 220 -11.29 -10.93 -16.18
N LYS A 221 -12.53 -10.66 -16.56
CA LYS A 221 -13.18 -9.34 -16.42
C LYS A 221 -13.32 -8.92 -14.96
N ILE A 222 -13.65 -9.87 -14.07
CA ILE A 222 -13.68 -9.63 -12.62
C ILE A 222 -12.31 -9.19 -12.11
N ILE A 223 -11.25 -9.88 -12.54
CA ILE A 223 -9.88 -9.51 -12.15
C ILE A 223 -9.49 -8.15 -12.72
N ASP A 224 -9.89 -7.87 -13.96
CA ASP A 224 -9.66 -6.60 -14.64
C ASP A 224 -10.30 -5.44 -13.89
N ASP A 225 -11.54 -5.61 -13.44
CA ASP A 225 -12.25 -4.65 -12.61
C ASP A 225 -11.57 -4.49 -11.25
N ILE A 226 -11.18 -5.57 -10.59
CA ILE A 226 -10.48 -5.52 -9.31
C ILE A 226 -9.17 -4.74 -9.42
N ILE A 227 -8.42 -4.93 -10.53
CA ILE A 227 -7.20 -4.15 -10.81
C ILE A 227 -7.57 -2.67 -11.01
N CYS A 228 -8.54 -2.36 -11.87
CA CYS A 228 -8.99 -0.99 -12.13
C CYS A 228 -9.42 -0.27 -10.85
N LEU A 229 -10.27 -0.91 -10.06
CA LEU A 229 -10.83 -0.37 -8.82
C LEU A 229 -9.76 -0.21 -7.74
N SER A 230 -8.69 -1.01 -7.79
CA SER A 230 -7.56 -0.85 -6.88
C SER A 230 -6.81 0.49 -7.08
N PHE A 231 -6.92 1.11 -8.26
CA PHE A 231 -6.35 2.44 -8.54
C PHE A 231 -7.07 3.58 -7.82
N LEU A 232 -8.29 3.37 -7.33
CA LEU A 232 -8.98 4.31 -6.43
C LEU A 232 -8.29 4.40 -5.06
N THR A 233 -7.43 3.43 -4.74
CA THR A 233 -6.54 3.52 -3.59
C THR A 233 -5.21 4.13 -3.99
N GLU A 234 -4.54 4.76 -3.02
CA GLU A 234 -3.29 5.47 -3.26
C GLU A 234 -2.23 4.56 -3.93
N ASN A 235 -1.60 5.10 -4.97
CA ASN A 235 -0.62 4.42 -5.80
C ASN A 235 0.48 5.38 -6.27
N ASN A 236 1.41 4.85 -7.07
CA ASN A 236 2.56 5.61 -7.57
C ASN A 236 2.16 6.79 -8.48
N TYR A 237 0.94 6.84 -9.03
CA TYR A 237 0.56 7.86 -10.03
C TYR A 237 -0.56 8.76 -9.54
N LEU A 238 -1.52 8.21 -8.79
CA LEU A 238 -2.66 8.93 -8.23
C LEU A 238 -2.70 8.88 -6.70
N PRO A 239 -3.16 9.96 -6.04
CA PRO A 239 -3.58 9.87 -4.65
C PRO A 239 -4.76 8.93 -4.49
N GLY A 240 -4.93 8.33 -3.31
CA GLY A 240 -6.14 7.56 -3.01
C GLY A 240 -7.33 8.47 -2.84
N VAL A 241 -8.51 8.02 -3.27
CA VAL A 241 -9.79 8.64 -2.91
C VAL A 241 -9.86 8.72 -1.38
N TYR A 242 -10.10 9.93 -0.88
CA TYR A 242 -9.71 10.30 0.48
C TYR A 242 -10.52 9.58 1.56
N ASP A 243 -11.80 9.35 1.29
CA ASP A 243 -12.80 8.94 2.27
C ASP A 243 -13.33 7.52 2.05
N ILE A 244 -12.58 6.68 1.33
CA ILE A 244 -12.88 5.25 1.11
C ILE A 244 -11.67 4.37 1.46
N GLU A 245 -11.94 3.11 1.78
CA GLU A 245 -10.94 2.06 1.93
C GLU A 245 -11.15 0.94 0.89
N TYR A 246 -10.15 0.07 0.77
CA TYR A 246 -10.20 -1.04 -0.19
C TYR A 246 -11.36 -2.01 0.10
N ASP A 247 -11.66 -2.25 1.38
CA ASP A 247 -12.75 -3.14 1.78
C ASP A 247 -14.12 -2.60 1.36
N ASP A 248 -14.29 -1.27 1.29
CA ASP A 248 -15.52 -0.65 0.79
C ASP A 248 -15.72 -0.92 -0.69
N ILE A 249 -14.65 -0.72 -1.46
CA ILE A 249 -14.60 -0.96 -2.90
C ILE A 249 -15.03 -2.41 -3.17
N ILE A 250 -14.42 -3.37 -2.48
CA ILE A 250 -14.71 -4.79 -2.65
C ILE A 250 -16.13 -5.14 -2.22
N LYS A 251 -16.59 -4.65 -1.07
CA LYS A 251 -17.95 -4.88 -0.57
C LYS A 251 -19.01 -4.39 -1.57
N VAL A 252 -18.80 -3.21 -2.17
CA VAL A 252 -19.71 -2.66 -3.18
C VAL A 252 -19.57 -3.42 -4.48
N TYR A 253 -18.35 -3.80 -4.88
CA TYR A 253 -18.12 -4.56 -6.10
C TYR A 253 -18.76 -5.95 -6.05
N MET A 254 -18.81 -6.61 -4.89
CA MET A 254 -19.57 -7.85 -4.66
C MET A 254 -21.07 -7.72 -4.93
N LYS A 255 -21.62 -6.50 -4.90
CA LYS A 255 -23.00 -6.23 -5.32
C LYS A 255 -23.03 -5.90 -6.81
N PHE A 256 -22.08 -5.09 -7.27
CA PHE A 256 -21.99 -4.62 -8.65
C PHE A 256 -21.77 -5.74 -9.67
N TYR A 257 -20.86 -6.69 -9.43
CA TYR A 257 -20.54 -7.74 -10.42
C TYR A 257 -21.77 -8.57 -10.85
N LYS A 258 -22.80 -8.63 -10.01
CA LYS A 258 -24.05 -9.35 -10.28
C LYS A 258 -24.90 -8.71 -11.37
N THR A 259 -24.62 -7.47 -11.76
CA THR A 259 -25.28 -6.81 -12.90
C THR A 259 -24.74 -7.30 -14.25
N ASN A 260 -23.67 -8.10 -14.26
CA ASN A 260 -22.92 -8.51 -15.45
C ASN A 260 -22.40 -7.32 -16.28
N GLU A 261 -22.21 -6.16 -15.65
CA GLU A 261 -21.58 -4.97 -16.23
C GLU A 261 -20.13 -4.89 -15.73
N PHE A 262 -19.17 -4.70 -16.65
CA PHE A 262 -17.75 -4.64 -16.33
C PHE A 262 -17.19 -3.24 -16.58
N ILE A 263 -16.23 -2.83 -15.74
CA ILE A 263 -15.64 -1.49 -15.70
C ILE A 263 -14.40 -1.44 -16.59
N ASN A 264 -13.61 -2.51 -16.63
CA ASN A 264 -12.38 -2.60 -17.38
C ASN A 264 -12.51 -3.66 -18.48
N ASN A 265 -12.39 -3.20 -19.73
CA ASN A 265 -12.40 -4.06 -20.90
C ASN A 265 -10.97 -4.19 -21.43
N ASN A 266 -10.16 -5.04 -20.80
CA ASN A 266 -8.77 -5.34 -21.20
C ASN A 266 -7.90 -4.07 -21.38
N GLY A 267 -7.93 -3.17 -20.39
CA GLY A 267 -7.19 -1.91 -20.41
C GLY A 267 -7.99 -0.70 -20.92
N LYS A 268 -9.17 -0.91 -21.51
CA LYS A 268 -10.08 0.18 -21.90
C LYS A 268 -11.14 0.40 -20.81
N LEU A 269 -11.15 1.60 -20.22
CA LEU A 269 -12.12 1.99 -19.21
C LEU A 269 -13.52 2.15 -19.81
N ASN A 270 -14.51 1.50 -19.22
CA ASN A 270 -15.93 1.79 -19.43
C ASN A 270 -16.37 2.82 -18.38
N GLU A 271 -16.38 4.09 -18.79
CA GLU A 271 -16.69 5.20 -17.89
C GLU A 271 -18.12 5.17 -17.37
N LYS A 272 -19.08 4.78 -18.22
CA LYS A 272 -20.47 4.64 -17.80
C LYS A 272 -20.62 3.65 -16.64
N ASN A 273 -19.96 2.50 -16.74
CA ASN A 273 -19.99 1.46 -15.70
C ASN A 273 -19.18 1.86 -14.48
N LEU A 274 -18.02 2.51 -14.65
CA LEU A 274 -17.28 3.09 -13.52
C LEU A 274 -18.16 4.09 -12.76
N LYS A 275 -18.88 4.96 -13.46
CA LYS A 275 -19.75 5.97 -12.84
C LYS A 275 -20.89 5.36 -12.05
N LYS A 276 -21.56 4.35 -12.61
CA LYS A 276 -22.57 3.56 -11.88
C LYS A 276 -21.99 2.95 -10.61
N PHE A 277 -20.80 2.34 -10.70
CA PHE A 277 -20.12 1.78 -9.54
C PHE A 277 -19.79 2.85 -8.49
N LEU A 278 -19.23 3.99 -8.91
CA LEU A 278 -18.87 5.09 -8.02
C LEU A 278 -20.09 5.71 -7.33
N ILE A 279 -21.24 5.77 -8.00
CA ILE A 279 -22.52 6.19 -7.40
C ILE A 279 -22.94 5.22 -6.29
N LEU A 280 -22.89 3.90 -6.54
CA LEU A 280 -23.19 2.90 -5.50
C LEU A 280 -22.22 2.98 -4.33
N LEU A 281 -20.93 3.20 -4.62
CA LEU A 281 -19.89 3.36 -3.60
C LEU A 281 -20.12 4.63 -2.77
N ARG A 282 -20.45 5.75 -3.42
CA ARG A 282 -20.83 7.00 -2.76
C ARG A 282 -22.00 6.77 -1.82
N ASP A 283 -23.08 6.15 -2.28
CA ASP A 283 -24.32 6.02 -1.49
C ASP A 283 -24.10 5.18 -0.22
N GLU A 284 -23.26 4.15 -0.28
CA GLU A 284 -22.89 3.33 0.88
C GLU A 284 -21.98 4.08 1.87
N ILE A 285 -21.12 4.98 1.39
CA ILE A 285 -20.04 5.57 2.19
C ILE A 285 -20.37 6.96 2.70
N CYS A 286 -20.99 7.83 1.88
CA CYS A 286 -21.30 9.20 2.25
C CYS A 286 -22.18 9.30 3.49
N ILE A 287 -23.13 8.37 3.69
CA ILE A 287 -23.97 8.37 4.90
C ILE A 287 -23.13 8.19 6.17
N VAL A 288 -22.12 7.31 6.14
CA VAL A 288 -21.21 7.08 7.26
C VAL A 288 -20.32 8.32 7.45
N ASN A 289 -19.88 8.94 6.37
CA ASN A 289 -19.00 10.10 6.41
C ASN A 289 -19.71 11.32 7.02
N LYS A 290 -20.96 11.53 6.63
CA LYS A 290 -21.85 12.56 7.20
C LYS A 290 -22.08 12.35 8.70
N MET A 291 -22.32 11.10 9.12
CA MET A 291 -22.44 10.77 10.55
C MET A 291 -21.18 11.09 11.33
N ILE A 292 -20.01 10.70 10.83
CA ILE A 292 -18.73 10.98 11.49
C ILE A 292 -18.50 12.49 11.58
N TYR A 293 -18.79 13.23 10.51
CA TYR A 293 -18.63 14.68 10.49
C TYR A 293 -19.55 15.37 11.50
N TYR A 294 -20.85 15.02 11.52
CA TYR A 294 -21.82 15.52 12.50
C TYR A 294 -21.37 15.25 13.94
N LEU A 295 -20.97 14.00 14.23
CA LEU A 295 -20.52 13.60 15.56
C LEU A 295 -19.21 14.28 15.98
N ASP A 296 -18.30 14.53 15.04
CA ASP A 296 -17.05 15.24 15.32
C ASP A 296 -17.30 16.72 15.65
N ASN A 297 -18.25 17.37 14.96
CA ASN A 297 -18.61 18.75 15.27
C ASN A 297 -19.36 18.84 16.59
N GLU A 298 -20.30 17.92 16.86
CA GLU A 298 -20.97 17.86 18.16
C GLU A 298 -19.98 17.65 19.31
N MET A 299 -18.96 16.81 19.12
CA MET A 299 -17.89 16.63 20.10
C MET A 299 -17.13 17.94 20.34
N LYS A 300 -16.70 18.63 19.28
CA LYS A 300 -16.00 19.93 19.40
C LYS A 300 -16.84 20.94 20.17
N ASP A 301 -18.12 21.09 19.82
CA ASP A 301 -19.03 22.01 20.50
C ASP A 301 -19.23 21.66 21.98
N SER A 302 -19.23 20.37 22.31
CA SER A 302 -19.31 19.91 23.71
C SER A 302 -18.04 20.23 24.51
N CYS A 303 -16.85 20.11 23.91
CA CYS A 303 -15.58 20.47 24.55
C CYS A 303 -15.41 21.99 24.68
N PHE A 304 -15.85 22.78 23.68
CA PHE A 304 -15.81 24.25 23.74
C PHE A 304 -16.70 24.82 24.86
N ASN A 305 -17.75 24.11 25.27
CA ASN A 305 -18.63 24.55 26.36
C ASN A 305 -18.07 24.22 27.76
N SER A 306 -17.15 23.26 27.90
CA SER A 306 -16.45 22.99 29.17
C SER A 306 -15.23 23.91 29.42
N ASP A 307 -14.69 24.54 28.37
CA ASP A 307 -13.42 25.28 28.45
C ASP A 307 -13.55 26.79 28.71
N LYS A 308 -14.74 27.30 29.04
CA LYS A 308 -14.90 28.72 29.47
C LYS A 308 -14.26 29.04 30.83
N GLU A 309 -13.84 28.04 31.62
CA GLU A 309 -13.07 28.25 32.85
C GLU A 309 -11.56 27.99 32.69
N ILE A 310 -11.09 27.51 31.53
CA ILE A 310 -9.68 27.07 31.32
C ILE A 310 -8.95 27.97 30.29
N SER A 311 -9.61 29.02 29.77
CA SER A 311 -9.03 29.89 28.74
C SER A 311 -7.92 30.85 29.20
N SER A 312 -7.33 30.67 30.39
CA SER A 312 -6.22 31.51 30.88
C SER A 312 -4.87 30.80 30.98
N LYS A 313 -4.74 29.54 30.53
CA LYS A 313 -3.46 28.80 30.58
C LYS A 313 -3.01 28.03 29.34
N PHE A 314 -3.73 28.10 28.22
CA PHE A 314 -3.39 27.38 26.98
C PHE A 314 -3.22 28.30 25.75
N SER A 315 -2.72 29.51 25.97
CA SER A 315 -2.08 30.29 24.90
C SER A 315 -0.58 30.01 24.94
N GLU A 316 0.00 29.70 23.78
CA GLU A 316 1.41 29.34 23.53
C GLU A 316 1.73 27.84 23.56
N GLU A 317 1.21 27.10 22.58
CA GLU A 317 1.92 26.01 21.88
C GLU A 317 1.09 25.57 20.66
N TYR A 318 0.82 26.53 19.75
CA TYR A 318 0.54 26.19 18.35
C TYR A 318 1.90 25.85 17.71
N ASP A 319 2.43 24.67 18.04
CA ASP A 319 3.66 24.17 17.42
C ASP A 319 3.32 23.44 16.12
N ASP A 320 3.88 23.98 15.03
CA ASP A 320 3.88 23.51 13.64
C ASP A 320 4.60 22.15 13.45
N SER A 321 4.54 21.27 14.45
CA SER A 321 5.26 19.99 14.50
C SER A 321 4.39 18.74 14.35
N ILE A 322 3.21 18.84 13.71
CA ILE A 322 2.46 17.65 13.22
C ILE A 322 2.81 17.39 11.74
N LYS A 323 4.07 17.01 11.49
CA LYS A 323 4.44 16.30 10.25
C LYS A 323 3.97 14.85 10.40
N PHE A 324 3.10 14.39 9.49
CA PHE A 324 2.49 13.04 9.36
C PHE A 324 1.09 12.74 9.97
N GLY A 325 0.27 13.75 10.34
CA GLY A 325 -0.97 13.49 11.11
C GLY A 325 -2.32 13.40 10.38
N ASN A 326 -2.59 14.19 9.33
CA ASN A 326 -4.01 14.49 9.01
C ASN A 326 -4.78 13.43 8.19
N ILE A 327 -4.15 12.45 7.52
CA ILE A 327 -4.87 11.35 6.82
C ILE A 327 -5.29 10.29 7.84
N ASN A 328 -4.56 10.19 8.95
CA ASN A 328 -4.78 9.15 9.96
C ASN A 328 -6.03 9.44 10.81
N ILE A 329 -6.34 10.71 11.12
CA ILE A 329 -7.41 11.05 12.07
C ILE A 329 -8.80 10.63 11.56
N TYR A 330 -9.14 10.93 10.30
CA TYR A 330 -10.43 10.55 9.75
C TYR A 330 -10.59 9.01 9.66
N MET A 331 -9.55 8.30 9.20
CA MET A 331 -9.55 6.83 9.17
C MET A 331 -9.70 6.21 10.57
N PHE A 332 -9.03 6.77 11.59
CA PHE A 332 -9.22 6.32 12.97
C PHE A 332 -10.66 6.54 13.46
N LYS A 333 -11.23 7.73 13.23
CA LYS A 333 -12.63 8.04 13.57
C LYS A 333 -13.59 7.05 12.90
N ARG A 334 -13.32 6.70 11.64
CA ARG A 334 -14.10 5.75 10.87
C ARG A 334 -14.05 4.34 11.45
N ILE A 335 -12.87 3.82 11.75
CA ILE A 335 -12.71 2.49 12.38
C ILE A 335 -13.43 2.44 13.73
N ILE A 336 -13.27 3.50 14.55
CA ILE A 336 -13.98 3.62 15.82
C ILE A 336 -15.49 3.58 15.62
N PHE A 337 -15.99 4.44 14.72
CA PHE A 337 -17.41 4.54 14.47
C PHE A 337 -17.99 3.23 13.91
N GLN A 338 -17.25 2.52 13.05
CA GLN A 338 -17.66 1.21 12.53
C GLN A 338 -17.79 0.17 13.64
N ASN A 339 -16.90 0.17 14.63
CA ASN A 339 -17.02 -0.71 15.80
C ASN A 339 -18.25 -0.38 16.66
N ILE A 340 -18.57 0.90 16.84
CA ILE A 340 -19.81 1.33 17.50
C ILE A 340 -21.04 0.88 16.69
N LEU A 341 -21.05 1.08 15.37
CA LEU A 341 -22.11 0.62 14.49
C LEU A 341 -22.33 -0.89 14.56
N ASN A 342 -21.25 -1.67 14.59
CA ASN A 342 -21.33 -3.13 14.69
C ASN A 342 -22.00 -3.55 16.01
N LEU A 343 -21.62 -2.94 17.14
CA LEU A 343 -22.28 -3.18 18.43
C LEU A 343 -23.76 -2.79 18.40
N CYS A 344 -24.10 -1.62 17.86
CA CYS A 344 -25.48 -1.14 17.81
C CYS A 344 -26.37 -1.98 16.88
N LYS A 345 -25.82 -2.52 15.78
CA LYS A 345 -26.59 -3.25 14.77
C LYS A 345 -26.73 -4.74 15.10
N ASP A 346 -25.68 -5.38 15.60
CA ASP A 346 -25.70 -6.82 15.89
C ASP A 346 -26.18 -7.07 17.33
N PRO A 347 -27.38 -7.64 17.53
CA PRO A 347 -27.88 -7.95 18.87
C PRO A 347 -27.01 -9.01 19.59
N LYS A 348 -26.35 -9.91 18.85
CA LYS A 348 -25.51 -10.98 19.44
C LYS A 348 -24.15 -10.47 19.92
N LEU A 349 -23.66 -9.37 19.36
CA LEU A 349 -22.39 -8.78 19.74
C LEU A 349 -22.53 -8.00 21.05
N LYS A 350 -21.90 -8.50 22.12
CA LYS A 350 -21.96 -7.89 23.46
C LYS A 350 -20.84 -6.88 23.72
N TYR A 351 -19.66 -7.15 23.18
CA TYR A 351 -18.48 -6.32 23.37
C TYR A 351 -17.53 -6.39 22.17
N ILE A 352 -16.66 -5.39 22.02
CA ILE A 352 -15.56 -5.36 21.06
C ILE A 352 -14.28 -5.01 21.81
N VAL A 353 -13.23 -5.77 21.52
CA VAL A 353 -11.88 -5.52 22.01
C VAL A 353 -11.19 -4.48 21.12
N ILE A 354 -10.53 -3.50 21.73
CA ILE A 354 -9.94 -2.34 21.06
C ILE A 354 -8.54 -2.04 21.58
N ASP A 355 -7.65 -1.63 20.66
CA ASP A 355 -6.28 -1.19 20.96
C ASP A 355 -5.98 0.10 20.17
N TYR A 356 -6.74 1.16 20.44
CA TYR A 356 -6.46 2.46 19.85
C TYR A 356 -5.35 3.15 20.65
N LYS A 357 -4.19 3.31 20.01
CA LYS A 357 -3.00 3.91 20.61
C LYS A 357 -3.02 5.44 20.61
N ASN A 358 -3.84 6.05 19.76
CA ASN A 358 -3.88 7.49 19.56
C ASN A 358 -4.79 8.18 20.60
N SER A 359 -4.28 9.20 21.30
CA SER A 359 -5.02 9.93 22.35
C SER A 359 -6.30 10.59 21.83
N LYS A 360 -6.25 11.26 20.66
CA LYS A 360 -7.42 11.87 20.01
C LYS A 360 -8.45 10.83 19.56
N ALA A 361 -7.98 9.65 19.15
CA ALA A 361 -8.86 8.53 18.82
C ALA A 361 -9.58 8.01 20.07
N ASN A 362 -8.89 7.94 21.22
CA ASN A 362 -9.51 7.57 22.49
C ASN A 362 -10.50 8.61 23.01
N GLU A 363 -10.25 9.90 22.79
CA GLU A 363 -11.19 10.98 23.10
C GLU A 363 -12.50 10.82 22.30
N PHE A 364 -12.37 10.67 20.98
CA PHE A 364 -13.53 10.43 20.11
C PHE A 364 -14.29 9.15 20.48
N LEU A 365 -13.57 8.07 20.81
CA LEU A 365 -14.18 6.83 21.29
C LEU A 365 -14.99 7.06 22.58
N LYS A 366 -14.42 7.77 23.56
CA LYS A 366 -15.08 8.05 24.84
C LYS A 366 -16.35 8.88 24.63
N PHE A 367 -16.28 9.90 23.77
CA PHE A 367 -17.45 10.67 23.34
C PHE A 367 -18.52 9.78 22.71
N LEU A 368 -18.16 8.90 21.77
CA LEU A 368 -19.11 7.99 21.15
C LEU A 368 -19.70 6.99 22.15
N CYS A 369 -18.91 6.46 23.08
CA CYS A 369 -19.44 5.57 24.12
C CYS A 369 -20.48 6.28 24.99
N PHE A 370 -20.21 7.53 25.37
CA PHE A 370 -21.18 8.36 26.08
C PHE A 370 -22.45 8.58 25.23
N LYS A 371 -22.29 9.06 23.99
CA LYS A 371 -23.38 9.37 23.06
C LYS A 371 -24.28 8.17 22.78
N PHE A 372 -23.68 6.98 22.59
CA PHE A 372 -24.37 5.73 22.27
C PHE A 372 -24.75 4.90 23.50
N ASN A 373 -24.57 5.44 24.71
CA ASN A 373 -24.85 4.77 25.98
C ASN A 373 -24.13 3.42 26.15
N LEU A 374 -22.90 3.33 25.66
CA LEU A 374 -22.01 2.17 25.79
C LEU A 374 -21.05 2.33 26.97
N SER A 375 -20.54 1.21 27.46
CA SER A 375 -19.51 1.16 28.50
C SER A 375 -18.13 1.02 27.86
N TYR A 376 -17.20 1.89 28.24
CA TYR A 376 -15.78 1.78 27.90
C TYR A 376 -15.00 1.33 29.13
N THR A 377 -14.29 0.20 29.02
CA THR A 377 -13.38 -0.29 30.05
C THR A 377 -11.95 -0.19 29.53
N GLU A 378 -11.17 0.71 30.12
CA GLU A 378 -9.77 0.90 29.77
C GLU A 378 -8.93 -0.25 30.36
N LYS A 379 -8.34 -1.06 29.48
CA LYS A 379 -7.45 -2.16 29.86
C LYS A 379 -6.31 -2.22 28.85
N LYS A 380 -5.11 -1.83 29.25
CA LYS A 380 -3.90 -2.16 28.49
C LYS A 380 -2.86 -2.68 29.45
N GLN A 381 -2.93 -3.98 29.73
CA GLN A 381 -2.08 -4.65 30.70
C GLN A 381 -1.42 -5.86 30.05
N ILE A 382 -0.09 -5.83 30.01
CA ILE A 382 0.69 -7.03 29.68
C ILE A 382 0.88 -7.80 30.98
N THR A 383 0.48 -9.07 30.98
CA THR A 383 0.67 -9.97 32.11
C THR A 383 1.63 -11.06 31.68
N ILE A 384 2.77 -11.18 32.36
CA ILE A 384 3.69 -12.29 32.14
C ILE A 384 3.07 -13.53 32.79
N THR A 385 2.71 -14.53 31.96
CA THR A 385 2.00 -15.74 32.37
C THR A 385 2.90 -16.96 32.46
N ASP A 386 4.22 -16.75 32.32
CA ASP A 386 5.24 -17.78 32.46
C ASP A 386 5.37 -18.24 33.94
N ALA A 387 4.37 -18.99 34.40
CA ALA A 387 4.27 -19.51 35.76
C ALA A 387 5.30 -20.62 36.03
N ASP A 388 5.79 -21.29 34.98
CA ASP A 388 6.74 -22.40 35.08
C ASP A 388 8.12 -21.96 35.59
N ASN A 389 8.45 -20.66 35.53
CA ASN A 389 9.70 -20.07 36.03
C ASN A 389 9.60 -19.46 37.44
N LYS A 390 8.44 -19.48 38.10
CA LYS A 390 8.31 -19.07 39.51
C LYS A 390 8.78 -20.14 40.51
N ASN A 391 8.92 -21.40 40.07
CA ASN A 391 9.11 -22.56 40.96
C ASN A 391 10.50 -23.24 40.86
N ASN A 392 11.52 -22.63 40.23
CA ASN A 392 12.89 -23.17 40.16
C ASN A 392 13.01 -24.63 39.65
N THR A 393 12.13 -25.06 38.73
CA THR A 393 12.12 -26.48 38.31
C THR A 393 12.96 -26.79 37.07
N TYR A 394 13.49 -25.78 36.36
CA TYR A 394 14.44 -25.99 35.25
C TYR A 394 15.51 -24.89 35.17
N ASP A 395 16.71 -25.32 34.79
CA ASP A 395 17.95 -24.58 34.58
C ASP A 395 17.88 -23.69 33.32
N ASN A 396 16.97 -22.71 33.32
CA ASN A 396 16.77 -21.84 32.16
C ASN A 396 16.94 -20.37 32.57
N ASP A 397 18.15 -19.84 32.33
CA ASP A 397 18.53 -18.43 32.57
C ASP A 397 17.62 -17.41 31.88
N ASN A 398 16.77 -17.84 30.94
CA ASN A 398 15.91 -16.96 30.15
C ASN A 398 14.99 -16.06 30.98
N TYR A 399 14.34 -16.56 32.03
CA TYR A 399 13.48 -15.71 32.87
C TYR A 399 14.27 -14.70 33.69
N TRP A 400 15.42 -15.10 34.24
CA TRP A 400 16.30 -14.20 34.99
C TRP A 400 16.95 -13.16 34.08
N ASN A 401 17.33 -13.55 32.86
CA ASN A 401 17.78 -12.65 31.79
C ASN A 401 16.67 -11.66 31.37
N PHE A 402 15.42 -12.12 31.31
CA PHE A 402 14.27 -11.25 31.07
C PHE A 402 14.02 -10.29 32.24
N LYS A 403 14.14 -10.77 33.48
CA LYS A 403 14.01 -9.95 34.68
C LYS A 403 15.10 -8.89 34.78
N ASP A 404 16.35 -9.24 34.48
CA ASP A 404 17.47 -8.29 34.42
C ASP A 404 17.25 -7.24 33.33
N TYR A 405 16.79 -7.66 32.15
CA TYR A 405 16.37 -6.75 31.09
C TYR A 405 15.29 -5.78 31.58
N CYS A 406 14.24 -6.30 32.24
CA CYS A 406 13.17 -5.47 32.78
C CYS A 406 13.69 -4.44 33.78
N ASN A 407 14.55 -4.85 34.72
CA ASN A 407 15.16 -3.95 35.70
C ASN A 407 16.03 -2.88 35.01
N ARG A 408 16.86 -3.28 34.04
CA ARG A 408 17.77 -2.37 33.31
C ARG A 408 17.03 -1.27 32.56
N TYR A 409 15.83 -1.56 32.07
CA TYR A 409 14.99 -0.64 31.31
C TYR A 409 13.77 -0.11 32.09
N ASN A 410 13.78 -0.24 33.42
CA ASN A 410 12.73 0.22 34.33
C ASN A 410 11.31 -0.25 33.93
N TYR A 411 11.19 -1.53 33.59
CA TYR A 411 9.91 -2.21 33.44
C TYR A 411 9.51 -2.86 34.76
N ASP A 412 8.39 -2.42 35.34
CA ASP A 412 7.77 -3.15 36.44
C ASP A 412 7.02 -4.37 35.87
N ILE A 413 7.62 -5.56 35.98
CA ILE A 413 7.05 -6.83 35.52
C ILE A 413 5.65 -7.09 36.12
N ASN A 414 5.39 -6.61 37.34
CA ASN A 414 4.11 -6.81 38.00
C ASN A 414 3.06 -5.77 37.58
N ASN A 415 3.49 -4.70 36.89
CA ASN A 415 2.63 -3.58 36.49
C ASN A 415 3.02 -3.02 35.11
N LEU A 416 2.98 -3.88 34.09
CA LEU A 416 3.24 -3.50 32.70
C LEU A 416 1.98 -2.87 32.07
N LYS A 417 1.62 -1.68 32.54
CA LYS A 417 0.52 -0.86 32.00
C LYS A 417 1.06 0.36 31.27
N ASN A 418 0.33 0.82 30.25
CA ASN A 418 0.56 2.10 29.57
C ASN A 418 1.99 2.32 29.04
N LEU A 419 2.65 1.28 28.53
CA LEU A 419 3.95 1.39 27.89
C LEU A 419 3.82 2.15 26.55
N ASP A 420 4.80 3.00 26.22
CA ASP A 420 4.89 3.59 24.88
C ASP A 420 5.24 2.54 23.81
N ASP A 421 5.00 2.86 22.54
CA ASP A 421 5.14 1.91 21.43
C ASP A 421 6.54 1.29 21.31
N ARG A 422 7.58 2.07 21.56
CA ARG A 422 8.96 1.59 21.45
C ARG A 422 9.25 0.64 22.59
N ARG A 423 8.83 0.99 23.81
CA ARG A 423 9.01 0.17 25.00
C ARG A 423 8.20 -1.13 24.93
N GLU A 424 6.94 -1.06 24.52
CA GLU A 424 6.08 -2.23 24.27
C GLU A 424 6.72 -3.17 23.23
N TYR A 425 7.15 -2.63 22.09
CA TYR A 425 7.79 -3.43 21.04
C TYR A 425 9.06 -4.12 21.53
N LEU A 426 9.94 -3.37 22.21
CA LEU A 426 11.20 -3.91 22.72
C LEU A 426 10.95 -5.00 23.79
N LEU A 427 10.00 -4.78 24.69
CA LEU A 427 9.61 -5.76 25.70
C LEU A 427 9.03 -7.03 25.08
N LEU A 428 8.04 -6.91 24.17
CA LEU A 428 7.42 -8.05 23.50
C LEU A 428 8.40 -8.81 22.59
N ARG A 429 9.31 -8.09 21.93
CA ARG A 429 10.41 -8.69 21.17
C ARG A 429 11.31 -9.50 22.11
N ARG A 430 11.66 -8.95 23.27
CA ARG A 430 12.49 -9.65 24.25
C ARG A 430 11.78 -10.88 24.81
N CYS A 431 10.48 -10.80 25.08
CA CYS A 431 9.68 -11.96 25.45
C CYS A 431 9.77 -13.06 24.40
N LYS A 432 9.67 -12.73 23.10
CA LYS A 432 9.80 -13.71 22.01
C LYS A 432 11.21 -14.30 21.90
N GLU A 433 12.24 -13.48 22.00
CA GLU A 433 13.65 -13.92 21.95
C GLU A 433 13.99 -14.90 23.07
N LEU A 434 13.45 -14.67 24.27
CA LEU A 434 13.68 -15.48 25.47
C LEU A 434 12.58 -16.53 25.71
N ASN A 435 11.62 -16.65 24.80
CA ASN A 435 10.47 -17.56 24.88
C ASN A 435 9.64 -17.43 26.17
N ILE A 436 9.48 -16.19 26.68
CA ILE A 436 8.69 -15.85 27.86
C ILE A 436 7.20 -15.84 27.48
N LYS A 437 6.37 -16.59 28.22
CA LYS A 437 4.90 -16.59 28.05
C LYS A 437 4.29 -15.31 28.61
N TYR A 438 3.40 -14.68 27.86
CA TYR A 438 2.67 -13.49 28.26
C TYR A 438 1.25 -13.45 27.66
N THR A 439 0.37 -12.68 28.29
CA THR A 439 -0.96 -12.31 27.77
C THR A 439 -1.09 -10.80 27.71
N ILE A 440 -1.87 -10.29 26.75
CA ILE A 440 -2.17 -8.86 26.63
C ILE A 440 -3.67 -8.68 26.82
N GLU A 441 -4.06 -7.93 27.86
CA GLU A 441 -5.43 -7.45 28.01
C GLU A 441 -5.57 -6.12 27.27
N TYR A 442 -6.62 -6.04 26.45
CA TYR A 442 -6.95 -4.89 25.62
C TYR A 442 -8.24 -4.21 26.11
N SER A 443 -8.40 -2.93 25.77
CA SER A 443 -9.55 -2.13 26.18
C SER A 443 -10.81 -2.71 25.53
N VAL A 444 -11.96 -2.51 26.18
CA VAL A 444 -13.21 -3.11 25.72
C VAL A 444 -14.31 -2.07 25.70
N ILE A 445 -15.08 -2.05 24.62
CA ILE A 445 -16.38 -1.39 24.54
C ILE A 445 -17.49 -2.44 24.64
N SER A 446 -18.51 -2.18 25.43
CA SER A 446 -19.59 -3.13 25.71
C SER A 446 -20.96 -2.45 25.83
N LYS A 447 -22.02 -3.22 25.55
CA LYS A 447 -23.40 -2.77 25.78
C LYS A 447 -23.69 -2.72 27.29
N LYS A 448 -24.41 -1.67 27.72
CA LYS A 448 -25.00 -1.64 29.06
C LYS A 448 -26.22 -2.56 29.14
N GLU A 449 -26.49 -3.09 30.32
CA GLU A 449 -27.70 -3.88 30.57
C GLU A 449 -28.95 -3.03 30.27
N ASN A 450 -29.95 -3.64 29.61
CA ASN A 450 -31.24 -3.01 29.25
C ASN A 450 -31.18 -1.85 28.23
N CYS A 451 -30.08 -1.66 27.50
CA CYS A 451 -29.91 -0.57 26.53
C CYS A 451 -29.91 -1.04 25.06
N GLU A 452 -30.51 -2.19 24.76
CA GLU A 452 -30.37 -2.87 23.45
C GLU A 452 -30.89 -2.06 22.24
N ASN A 453 -31.89 -1.19 22.46
CA ASN A 453 -32.49 -0.37 21.42
C ASN A 453 -31.96 1.08 21.37
N ASP A 454 -31.22 1.53 22.40
CA ASP A 454 -30.76 2.92 22.52
C ASP A 454 -29.89 3.31 21.32
N GLY A 455 -28.94 2.45 20.95
CA GLY A 455 -28.04 2.70 19.83
C GLY A 455 -28.76 2.84 18.49
N LYS A 456 -29.79 2.03 18.21
CA LYS A 456 -30.58 2.12 16.97
C LYS A 456 -31.38 3.42 16.91
N ASN A 457 -32.04 3.77 18.02
CA ASN A 457 -32.82 5.01 18.13
C ASN A 457 -31.93 6.25 17.95
N ILE A 458 -30.72 6.23 18.52
CA ILE A 458 -29.74 7.32 18.36
C ILE A 458 -29.29 7.43 16.90
N LEU A 459 -29.01 6.31 16.22
CA LEU A 459 -28.65 6.33 14.80
C LEU A 459 -29.76 6.91 13.92
N GLU A 460 -31.02 6.59 14.21
CA GLU A 460 -32.17 7.15 13.46
C GLU A 460 -32.28 8.66 13.67
N LYS A 461 -32.12 9.15 14.90
CA LYS A 461 -32.09 10.60 15.20
C LYS A 461 -30.95 11.31 14.46
N ILE A 462 -29.75 10.72 14.45
CA ILE A 462 -28.61 11.27 13.73
C ILE A 462 -28.89 11.32 12.22
N LYS A 463 -29.49 10.28 11.64
CA LYS A 463 -29.88 10.28 10.21
C LYS A 463 -30.83 11.42 9.88
N LEU A 464 -31.88 11.61 10.68
CA LEU A 464 -32.82 12.71 10.47
C LEU A 464 -32.13 14.08 10.51
N LYS A 465 -31.15 14.24 11.42
CA LYS A 465 -30.37 15.47 11.52
C LYS A 465 -29.46 15.68 10.30
N ILE A 466 -28.82 14.63 9.81
CA ILE A 466 -28.03 14.68 8.57
C ILE A 466 -28.90 15.07 7.38
N ASP A 467 -30.10 14.51 7.25
CA ASP A 467 -31.02 14.86 6.16
C ASP A 467 -31.42 16.34 6.20
N GLU A 468 -31.51 16.93 7.40
CA GLU A 468 -31.73 18.37 7.59
C GLU A 468 -30.48 19.18 7.21
N ASP A 469 -29.31 18.79 7.71
CA ASP A 469 -28.03 19.47 7.44
C ASP A 469 -27.67 19.44 5.95
N ASP A 470 -27.98 18.34 5.25
CA ASP A 470 -27.84 18.20 3.80
C ASP A 470 -28.72 19.21 3.04
N ARG A 471 -29.98 19.39 3.46
CA ARG A 471 -30.87 20.40 2.87
C ARG A 471 -30.37 21.83 3.09
N ASN A 472 -29.63 22.04 4.18
CA ASN A 472 -29.03 23.33 4.53
C ASN A 472 -27.63 23.54 3.92
N GLY A 473 -27.09 22.58 3.16
CA GLY A 473 -25.80 22.72 2.49
C GLY A 473 -24.56 22.46 3.35
N VAL A 474 -24.72 22.02 4.61
CA VAL A 474 -23.60 21.81 5.56
C VAL A 474 -22.59 20.79 5.04
N TYR A 475 -23.05 19.75 4.34
CA TYR A 475 -22.15 18.77 3.74
C TYR A 475 -21.37 19.35 2.56
N GLU A 476 -21.93 20.30 1.80
CA GLU A 476 -21.20 20.97 0.73
C GLU A 476 -20.10 21.87 1.31
N GLU A 477 -20.38 22.60 2.39
CA GLU A 477 -19.40 23.39 3.13
C GLU A 477 -18.24 22.51 3.64
N MET A 478 -18.54 21.35 4.22
CA MET A 478 -17.52 20.38 4.63
C MET A 478 -16.59 19.97 3.47
N LYS A 479 -17.16 19.73 2.29
CA LYS A 479 -16.35 19.38 1.11
C LYS A 479 -15.49 20.57 0.68
N ASP A 480 -16.06 21.77 0.65
CA ASP A 480 -15.32 22.98 0.30
C ASP A 480 -14.14 23.21 1.25
N ASP A 481 -14.34 23.03 2.55
CA ASP A 481 -13.27 23.06 3.56
C ASP A 481 -12.19 22.02 3.28
N TYR A 482 -12.56 20.80 2.90
CA TYR A 482 -11.60 19.77 2.53
C TYR A 482 -10.73 20.21 1.34
N TYR A 483 -11.33 20.66 0.24
CA TYR A 483 -10.57 21.04 -0.94
C TYR A 483 -9.75 22.31 -0.71
N ASN A 484 -10.30 23.33 -0.06
CA ASN A 484 -9.60 24.58 0.23
C ASN A 484 -8.35 24.36 1.09
N ASN A 485 -8.44 23.49 2.09
CA ASN A 485 -7.33 23.23 3.01
C ASN A 485 -6.29 22.27 2.43
N ASN A 486 -6.71 21.27 1.66
CA ASN A 486 -5.83 20.17 1.24
C ASN A 486 -5.35 20.28 -0.22
N ILE A 487 -6.14 20.92 -1.09
CA ILE A 487 -5.87 21.10 -2.53
C ILE A 487 -6.15 22.57 -2.92
N PRO A 488 -5.39 23.53 -2.35
CA PRO A 488 -5.68 24.95 -2.53
C PRO A 488 -5.61 25.36 -4.01
N ASN A 489 -6.52 26.25 -4.41
CA ASN A 489 -6.67 26.74 -5.78
C ASN A 489 -7.05 25.66 -6.82
N CYS A 490 -7.58 24.51 -6.40
CA CYS A 490 -8.05 23.51 -7.35
C CYS A 490 -9.44 23.87 -7.92
N ASN A 491 -9.60 23.73 -9.24
CA ASN A 491 -10.92 23.60 -9.82
C ASN A 491 -11.37 22.15 -9.60
N ARG A 492 -12.40 21.94 -8.75
CA ARG A 492 -12.88 20.59 -8.39
C ARG A 492 -13.22 19.75 -9.62
N ARG A 493 -13.90 20.32 -10.61
CA ARG A 493 -14.31 19.60 -11.84
C ARG A 493 -13.11 19.18 -12.69
N GLU A 494 -12.16 20.07 -12.92
CA GLU A 494 -10.91 19.73 -13.64
C GLU A 494 -10.12 18.65 -12.87
N PHE A 495 -10.02 18.78 -11.55
CA PHE A 495 -9.35 17.80 -10.69
C PHE A 495 -9.97 16.40 -10.81
N ILE A 496 -11.30 16.30 -10.73
CA ILE A 496 -12.03 15.03 -10.87
C ILE A 496 -11.82 14.42 -12.26
N ASN A 497 -12.02 15.18 -13.34
CA ASN A 497 -11.85 14.67 -14.69
C ASN A 497 -10.40 14.22 -14.95
N HIS A 498 -9.43 14.99 -14.48
CA HIS A 498 -8.01 14.64 -14.59
C HIS A 498 -7.64 13.40 -13.76
N TYR A 499 -8.35 13.13 -12.66
CA TYR A 499 -8.19 11.89 -11.90
C TYR A 499 -8.66 10.67 -12.71
N ILE A 500 -9.80 10.78 -13.41
CA ILE A 500 -10.31 9.73 -14.31
C ILE A 500 -9.37 9.51 -15.51
N GLU A 501 -8.81 10.58 -16.09
CA GLU A 501 -7.73 10.45 -17.08
C GLU A 501 -6.56 9.64 -16.51
N GLY A 502 -6.16 9.87 -15.26
CA GLY A 502 -5.11 9.07 -14.63
C GLY A 502 -5.45 7.58 -14.49
N ILE A 503 -6.72 7.24 -14.22
CA ILE A 503 -7.17 5.83 -14.22
C ILE A 503 -7.03 5.24 -15.63
N LYS A 504 -7.43 5.97 -16.68
CA LYS A 504 -7.22 5.55 -18.07
C LYS A 504 -5.75 5.37 -18.39
N TRP A 505 -4.90 6.30 -17.95
CA TRP A 505 -3.45 6.23 -18.16
C TRP A 505 -2.85 4.97 -17.53
N LEU A 506 -3.24 4.68 -16.28
CA LEU A 506 -2.81 3.49 -15.54
C LEU A 506 -3.27 2.19 -16.23
N LEU A 507 -4.53 2.10 -16.63
CA LEU A 507 -5.07 0.94 -17.33
C LEU A 507 -4.32 0.67 -18.65
N ASN A 508 -4.13 1.68 -19.49
CA ASN A 508 -3.38 1.49 -20.75
C ASN A 508 -1.94 1.02 -20.47
N THR A 509 -1.28 1.62 -19.48
CA THR A 509 0.10 1.24 -19.10
C THR A 509 0.18 -0.20 -18.57
N TYR A 510 -0.83 -0.64 -17.82
CA TYR A 510 -0.88 -1.99 -17.23
C TYR A 510 -1.26 -3.09 -18.22
N TYR A 511 -1.93 -2.78 -19.33
CA TYR A 511 -2.47 -3.79 -20.26
C TYR A 511 -1.82 -3.75 -21.65
N ASP A 512 -1.30 -2.60 -22.07
CA ASP A 512 -0.66 -2.42 -23.37
C ASP A 512 0.72 -1.76 -23.20
N LYS A 513 0.77 -0.44 -23.34
CA LYS A 513 1.97 0.40 -23.32
C LYS A 513 1.64 1.76 -22.69
N VAL A 514 2.67 2.56 -22.43
CA VAL A 514 2.51 3.94 -21.96
C VAL A 514 1.70 4.73 -22.98
N PRO A 515 0.49 5.22 -22.65
CA PRO A 515 -0.36 5.93 -23.61
C PRO A 515 0.06 7.39 -23.81
N SER A 516 0.80 7.95 -22.84
CA SER A 516 1.39 9.29 -22.94
C SER A 516 2.66 9.38 -22.11
N TRP A 517 3.74 9.81 -22.74
CA TRP A 517 5.01 10.09 -22.08
C TRP A 517 5.00 11.44 -21.36
N THR A 518 4.14 12.37 -21.77
CA THR A 518 4.10 13.76 -21.28
C THR A 518 2.98 14.01 -20.26
N TRP A 519 1.97 13.15 -20.21
CA TRP A 519 0.90 13.23 -19.22
C TRP A 519 1.44 13.09 -17.79
N SER A 520 0.94 13.92 -16.88
CA SER A 520 1.19 13.81 -15.44
C SER A 520 0.04 14.40 -14.64
N PHE A 521 -0.23 13.81 -13.48
CA PHE A 521 -1.28 14.30 -12.60
C PHE A 521 -0.89 15.64 -11.94
N LYS A 522 -1.43 16.74 -12.47
CA LYS A 522 -1.14 18.15 -12.11
C LYS A 522 -1.26 18.47 -10.63
N TYR A 523 -2.17 17.79 -9.92
CA TYR A 523 -2.54 18.13 -8.54
C TYR A 523 -1.76 17.35 -7.48
N ARG A 524 -0.67 16.69 -7.88
CA ARG A 524 0.26 16.05 -6.95
C ARG A 524 1.17 17.11 -6.30
N TYR A 525 0.59 18.06 -5.56
CA TYR A 525 1.32 19.17 -4.95
C TYR A 525 1.89 18.80 -3.56
N TRP A 526 3.22 18.87 -3.45
CA TRP A 526 4.01 18.48 -2.28
C TRP A 526 4.25 19.67 -1.36
N LYS A 527 3.18 20.30 -0.86
CA LYS A 527 3.32 21.52 -0.04
C LYS A 527 4.02 21.28 1.30
N ASN A 528 3.99 20.04 1.83
CA ASN A 528 4.57 19.66 3.14
C ASN A 528 5.40 18.37 3.12
N LYS A 529 6.14 18.15 2.05
CA LYS A 529 7.14 17.10 1.92
C LYS A 529 6.74 15.62 2.10
N CYS A 530 5.46 15.23 2.22
CA CYS A 530 5.09 13.80 2.37
C CYS A 530 3.64 13.38 2.05
N LYS A 531 2.75 14.26 1.56
CA LYS A 531 1.31 13.95 1.54
C LYS A 531 0.61 14.38 0.26
N SER A 532 -0.11 13.44 -0.37
CA SER A 532 -0.98 13.67 -1.53
C SER A 532 -2.44 13.42 -1.12
N TYR A 533 -3.36 14.27 -1.60
CA TYR A 533 -4.78 14.22 -1.27
C TYR A 533 -5.59 13.94 -2.53
N GLY A 534 -6.48 12.95 -2.45
CA GLY A 534 -7.36 12.56 -3.54
C GLY A 534 -8.74 13.20 -3.45
N PRO A 535 -9.61 12.90 -4.42
CA PRO A 535 -10.99 13.36 -4.39
C PRO A 535 -11.79 12.70 -3.28
N LEU A 536 -12.89 13.33 -2.88
CA LEU A 536 -13.94 12.70 -2.12
C LEU A 536 -14.81 11.85 -3.05
N ILE A 537 -15.30 10.70 -2.58
CA ILE A 537 -16.16 9.82 -3.38
C ILE A 537 -17.45 10.51 -3.84
N SER A 538 -17.94 11.46 -3.03
CA SER A 538 -19.11 12.31 -3.35
C SER A 538 -18.96 13.15 -4.60
N ASP A 539 -17.74 13.55 -4.94
CA ASP A 539 -17.47 14.38 -6.12
C ASP A 539 -16.88 13.57 -7.27
N LEU A 540 -16.10 12.52 -6.96
CA LEU A 540 -15.50 11.66 -7.97
C LEU A 540 -16.56 11.01 -8.88
N CYS A 541 -17.74 10.67 -8.37
CA CYS A 541 -18.83 10.13 -9.18
C CYS A 541 -19.43 11.12 -10.20
N ASN A 542 -19.12 12.42 -10.08
CA ASN A 542 -19.68 13.49 -10.91
C ASN A 542 -18.79 13.87 -12.10
N PHE A 543 -17.83 13.00 -12.44
CA PHE A 543 -16.97 13.21 -13.62
C PHE A 543 -17.76 13.21 -14.94
N GLU A 544 -17.19 13.88 -15.93
CA GLU A 544 -17.72 13.91 -17.29
C GLU A 544 -17.22 12.70 -18.07
N GLU A 545 -18.17 11.89 -18.55
CA GLU A 545 -17.87 10.74 -19.38
C GLU A 545 -17.26 11.19 -20.71
N ASN A 546 -16.09 10.65 -21.04
CA ASN A 546 -15.40 10.93 -22.30
C ASN A 546 -14.72 9.66 -22.83
N GLU A 547 -15.53 8.71 -23.33
CA GLU A 547 -15.05 7.41 -23.82
C GLU A 547 -14.14 7.51 -25.06
N ASN A 548 -14.18 8.64 -25.76
CA ASN A 548 -13.36 8.92 -26.94
C ASN A 548 -12.09 9.72 -26.61
N PHE A 549 -11.77 9.88 -25.32
CA PHE A 549 -10.54 10.54 -24.90
C PHE A 549 -9.32 9.76 -25.41
N GLU A 550 -8.45 10.45 -26.12
CA GLU A 550 -7.17 9.93 -26.56
C GLU A 550 -6.04 10.77 -25.96
N PHE A 551 -5.01 10.08 -25.50
CA PHE A 551 -3.82 10.75 -25.02
C PHE A 551 -2.96 11.20 -26.19
N ASP A 552 -2.36 12.38 -26.08
CA ASP A 552 -1.18 12.69 -26.87
C ASP A 552 -0.03 11.79 -26.40
N GLN A 553 0.44 10.92 -27.29
CA GLN A 553 1.47 9.93 -26.96
C GLN A 553 2.77 10.61 -26.53
N GLY A 554 3.14 11.70 -27.22
CA GLY A 554 4.41 12.39 -27.02
C GLY A 554 5.63 11.45 -27.16
N GLU A 555 6.77 11.91 -26.66
CA GLU A 555 8.02 11.15 -26.64
C GLU A 555 8.63 11.12 -25.24
N PRO A 556 9.37 10.05 -24.88
CA PRO A 556 10.17 10.03 -23.67
C PRO A 556 11.17 11.19 -23.65
N LEU A 557 11.42 11.77 -22.48
CA LEU A 557 12.48 12.78 -22.34
C LEU A 557 13.83 12.24 -22.77
N LYS A 558 14.70 13.14 -23.24
CA LYS A 558 16.12 12.80 -23.35
C LYS A 558 16.68 12.52 -21.95
N PRO A 559 17.60 11.55 -21.78
CA PRO A 559 18.14 11.19 -20.47
C PRO A 559 18.68 12.37 -19.65
N ILE A 560 19.40 13.31 -20.28
CA ILE A 560 19.93 14.52 -19.61
C ILE A 560 18.80 15.45 -19.18
N THR A 561 17.78 15.63 -20.02
CA THR A 561 16.60 16.44 -19.69
C THR A 561 15.86 15.87 -18.50
N GLN A 562 15.67 14.54 -18.45
CA GLN A 562 15.08 13.91 -17.27
C GLN A 562 15.97 14.06 -16.03
N LEU A 563 17.30 13.96 -16.14
CA LEU A 563 18.19 14.19 -15.00
C LEU A 563 18.04 15.61 -14.43
N LEU A 564 17.92 16.62 -15.28
CA LEU A 564 17.68 18.01 -14.85
C LEU A 564 16.34 18.19 -14.13
N THR A 565 15.31 17.41 -14.47
CA THR A 565 13.99 17.52 -13.81
C THR A 565 13.92 16.78 -12.48
N ILE A 566 14.81 15.82 -12.24
CA ILE A 566 14.76 14.95 -11.05
C ILE A 566 15.89 15.18 -10.04
N LEU A 567 17.08 15.59 -10.47
CA LEU A 567 18.22 15.71 -9.57
C LEU A 567 18.06 16.94 -8.68
N PRO A 568 18.28 16.80 -7.36
CA PRO A 568 18.33 17.94 -6.48
C PRO A 568 19.62 18.74 -6.75
N PRO A 569 19.65 20.06 -6.46
CA PRO A 569 20.82 20.90 -6.73
C PRO A 569 22.12 20.35 -6.14
N GLU A 570 22.06 19.65 -5.01
CA GLU A 570 23.20 19.04 -4.32
C GLU A 570 23.85 17.91 -5.13
N SER A 571 23.13 17.32 -6.10
CA SER A 571 23.61 16.23 -6.97
C SER A 571 24.08 16.71 -8.36
N PHE A 572 24.30 18.02 -8.55
CA PHE A 572 24.71 18.60 -9.83
C PHE A 572 26.01 18.00 -10.41
N ASN A 573 26.87 17.42 -9.55
CA ASN A 573 28.10 16.74 -9.97
C ASN A 573 27.86 15.55 -10.91
N LEU A 574 26.65 14.97 -10.91
CA LEU A 574 26.25 13.88 -11.81
C LEU A 574 25.89 14.36 -13.23
N LEU A 575 25.82 15.66 -13.46
CA LEU A 575 25.52 16.25 -14.76
C LEU A 575 26.81 16.59 -15.54
N PRO A 576 26.77 16.59 -16.89
CA PRO A 576 27.89 17.09 -17.69
C PRO A 576 28.22 18.55 -17.34
N ASN A 577 29.50 18.93 -17.43
CA ASN A 577 29.98 20.25 -16.99
C ASN A 577 29.21 21.44 -17.61
N SER A 578 28.69 21.30 -18.84
CA SER A 578 27.87 22.32 -19.51
C SER A 578 26.53 22.61 -18.82
N TYR A 579 26.00 21.66 -18.05
CA TYR A 579 24.69 21.75 -17.39
C TYR A 579 24.80 22.05 -15.89
N LYS A 580 26.01 22.12 -15.32
CA LYS A 580 26.21 22.39 -13.88
C LYS A 580 25.85 23.82 -13.45
N LYS A 581 25.62 24.73 -14.41
CA LYS A 581 25.24 26.13 -14.18
C LYS A 581 23.75 26.41 -14.42
N VAL A 582 23.02 25.42 -14.94
CA VAL A 582 21.56 25.45 -15.15
C VAL A 582 20.91 25.02 -13.85
#